data_AF-A0A8C8W0M0-F1
#
_entry.id   AF-A0A8C8W0M0-F1
#
_cell.length_a   1.000
_cell.length_b   1.000
_cell.length_c   1.000
_cell.angle_alpha   90.00
_cell.angle_beta   90.00
_cell.angle_gamma   90.00
#
_symmetry.space_group_name_H-M   'P 1'
#
loop_
_entity.id
_entity.type
_entity.pdbx_description
1 polymer ?
#
loop_
_entity_poly.entity_id
_entity_poly.type
_entity_poly.pdbx_seq_one_letter_code
_entity_poly.pdbx_strand_id
1 'polypeptide(L)'
;MHGSTETRMQQLGSVGEAGLGCGGMSTFSRAGCLGHSPLVLQLFSFLFLAGLLLVILVQVSRIPSFQVQNDSKQEKIYQQLVQMKAELFRLCRPCPWDWTFLLGNCYFFSKSQRNWNNAVKACQEVEAQLVIIQSDEEQTFLQQTSKAKGTTWMGLSDLKKEATWLWVDGSPLSFQKYWNRGEPNNIGEEDCVEFSGDGWNDSKCEQQKFWICKKSAVPCTAS
;
A
#
# COMPACT_ATOMS: atom_id res chain seq x y z
N MET A 1 32.52 -16.10 -32.83
CA MET A 1 33.30 -14.84 -32.80
C MET A 1 33.05 -14.19 -31.45
N HIS A 2 34.14 -13.92 -30.71
CA HIS A 2 34.32 -12.95 -29.61
C HIS A 2 33.20 -12.83 -28.55
N GLY A 3 33.43 -12.97 -27.24
CA GLY A 3 34.63 -13.04 -26.41
C GLY A 3 34.14 -12.81 -24.96
N SER A 4 34.35 -13.78 -24.07
CA SER A 4 35.30 -13.74 -22.92
C SER A 4 34.96 -12.71 -21.83
N THR A 5 34.38 -13.12 -20.70
CA THR A 5 35.01 -13.69 -19.46
C THR A 5 35.86 -12.66 -18.70
N GLU A 6 35.50 -12.26 -17.47
CA GLU A 6 35.55 -12.98 -16.20
C GLU A 6 36.78 -12.55 -15.35
N THR A 7 36.47 -11.95 -14.19
CA THR A 7 37.04 -12.17 -12.85
C THR A 7 38.55 -12.00 -12.55
N ARG A 8 38.77 -11.03 -11.64
CA ARG A 8 39.61 -11.03 -10.40
C ARG A 8 41.01 -11.65 -10.45
N MET A 9 42.00 -10.83 -10.07
CA MET A 9 43.13 -11.27 -9.25
C MET A 9 43.53 -10.19 -8.24
N GLN A 10 43.88 -10.64 -7.04
CA GLN A 10 44.65 -9.93 -6.03
C GLN A 10 46.15 -10.22 -6.21
N GLN A 11 46.96 -9.39 -5.55
CA GLN A 11 48.23 -9.67 -4.86
C GLN A 11 49.58 -9.20 -5.46
N LEU A 12 50.33 -8.56 -4.53
CA LEU A 12 51.78 -8.66 -4.20
C LEU A 12 52.82 -7.68 -4.80
N GLY A 13 53.73 -7.25 -3.90
CA GLY A 13 55.10 -6.74 -4.17
C GLY A 13 55.23 -5.21 -4.04
N SER A 14 55.86 -4.57 -3.04
CA SER A 14 57.17 -4.69 -2.35
C SER A 14 58.29 -3.79 -2.96
N VAL A 15 59.03 -3.16 -2.04
CA VAL A 15 60.41 -2.58 -2.11
C VAL A 15 60.62 -1.22 -2.79
N GLY A 16 61.42 -0.35 -2.14
CA GLY A 16 62.33 0.57 -2.84
C GLY A 16 62.69 1.87 -2.12
N GLU A 17 63.78 1.87 -1.36
CA GLU A 17 64.47 3.06 -0.83
C GLU A 17 65.07 3.97 -1.93
N ALA A 18 65.29 5.25 -1.60
CA ALA A 18 66.41 6.02 -2.14
C ALA A 18 66.81 7.15 -1.17
N GLY A 19 68.06 7.12 -0.70
CA GLY A 19 68.72 8.20 0.01
C GLY A 19 69.68 8.99 -0.90
N LEU A 20 70.06 10.19 -0.42
CA LEU A 20 71.18 11.05 -0.81
C LEU A 20 71.26 12.13 0.30
N GLY A 21 72.34 12.41 1.04
CA GLY A 21 73.75 12.04 0.90
C GLY A 21 74.58 13.23 0.37
N CYS A 22 75.10 14.08 1.28
CA CYS A 22 76.34 14.90 1.22
C CYS A 22 76.26 15.95 2.36
N GLY A 23 77.21 16.16 3.27
CA GLY A 23 78.65 15.91 3.28
C GLY A 23 79.35 17.25 3.59
N GLY A 24 79.96 17.40 4.77
CA GLY A 24 80.70 18.62 5.14
C GLY A 24 81.15 18.64 6.61
N MET A 25 82.38 18.17 6.85
CA MET A 25 83.07 18.06 8.13
C MET A 25 83.64 19.39 8.65
N SER A 26 83.65 19.51 9.99
CA SER A 26 84.68 20.17 10.85
C SER A 26 84.78 21.71 10.76
N THR A 27 84.86 22.51 11.82
CA THR A 27 85.67 22.41 13.05
C THR A 27 85.18 23.35 14.17
N PHE A 28 85.28 22.86 15.41
CA PHE A 28 85.69 23.52 16.67
C PHE A 28 84.96 24.78 17.24
N SER A 29 84.38 24.57 18.45
CA SER A 29 84.38 25.43 19.66
C SER A 29 83.80 26.87 19.54
N ARG A 30 82.96 27.39 20.44
CA ARG A 30 82.91 27.23 21.91
C ARG A 30 81.62 27.89 22.44
N ALA A 31 80.95 27.19 23.36
CA ALA A 31 80.20 27.66 24.53
C ALA A 31 79.25 28.88 24.49
N GLY A 32 77.98 28.58 24.82
CA GLY A 32 77.14 29.36 25.74
C GLY A 32 76.17 30.32 25.07
N CYS A 33 74.89 30.43 25.45
CA CYS A 33 74.13 29.85 26.53
C CYS A 33 72.65 30.23 26.28
N LEU A 34 71.72 29.34 26.70
CA LEU A 34 70.37 29.64 27.19
C LEU A 34 69.33 30.25 26.21
N GLY A 35 68.28 29.48 25.91
CA GLY A 35 67.01 30.08 25.48
C GLY A 35 65.99 29.12 24.84
N HIS A 36 65.17 28.47 25.67
CA HIS A 36 63.91 27.77 25.35
C HIS A 36 63.96 26.51 24.45
N SER A 37 63.51 25.39 25.03
CA SER A 37 63.43 24.06 24.41
C SER A 37 62.52 24.07 23.16
N PRO A 38 62.94 23.50 22.00
CA PRO A 38 62.12 23.45 20.77
C PRO A 38 60.84 22.63 20.96
N LEU A 39 60.83 21.72 21.94
CA LEU A 39 59.64 20.99 22.36
C LEU A 39 58.56 21.90 22.94
N VAL A 40 58.95 22.98 23.63
CA VAL A 40 58.01 23.92 24.23
C VAL A 40 57.32 24.74 23.14
N LEU A 41 58.06 25.19 22.12
CA LEU A 41 57.50 25.87 20.95
C LEU A 41 56.60 24.96 20.11
N GLN A 42 56.97 23.68 19.95
CA GLN A 42 56.13 22.70 19.27
C GLN A 42 54.86 22.38 20.06
N LEU A 43 54.95 22.22 21.39
CA LEU A 43 53.80 22.08 22.28
C LEU A 43 52.87 23.29 22.17
N PHE A 44 53.41 24.51 22.16
CA PHE A 44 52.60 25.71 21.95
C PHE A 44 51.92 25.73 20.59
N SER A 45 52.61 25.30 19.52
CA SER A 45 52.01 25.19 18.18
C SER A 45 50.89 24.14 18.12
N PHE A 46 51.09 22.97 18.72
CA PHE A 46 50.07 21.93 18.80
C PHE A 46 48.86 22.36 19.64
N LEU A 47 49.09 23.00 20.79
CA LEU A 47 48.02 23.55 21.63
C LEU A 47 47.24 24.64 20.90
N PHE A 48 47.92 25.47 20.11
CA PHE A 48 47.28 26.50 19.29
C PHE A 48 46.47 25.90 18.13
N LEU A 49 47.02 24.93 17.40
CA LEU A 49 46.31 24.24 16.32
C LEU A 49 45.12 23.42 16.84
N ALA A 50 45.28 22.73 17.97
CA ALA A 50 44.20 22.02 18.64
C ALA A 50 43.12 23.01 19.12
N GLY A 51 43.52 24.16 19.68
CA GLY A 51 42.61 25.24 20.05
C GLY A 51 41.84 25.80 18.86
N LEU A 52 42.52 26.11 17.75
CA LEU A 52 41.90 26.57 16.51
C LEU A 52 40.96 25.51 15.92
N LEU A 53 41.35 24.24 15.93
CA LEU A 53 40.52 23.14 15.45
C LEU A 53 39.25 23.00 16.30
N LEU A 54 39.38 23.06 17.63
CA LEU A 54 38.23 23.05 18.54
C LEU A 54 37.31 24.25 18.29
N VAL A 55 37.87 25.44 18.07
CA VAL A 55 37.08 26.63 17.71
C VAL A 55 36.37 26.43 16.39
N ILE A 56 37.04 25.94 15.34
CA ILE A 56 36.42 25.66 14.04
C ILE A 56 35.31 24.60 14.19
N LEU A 57 35.56 23.52 14.92
CA LEU A 57 34.56 22.48 15.18
C LEU A 57 33.36 23.02 15.97
N VAL A 58 33.58 23.90 16.94
CA VAL A 58 32.52 24.61 17.68
C VAL A 58 31.77 25.58 16.77
N GLN A 59 32.44 26.27 15.84
CA GLN A 59 31.79 27.19 14.90
C GLN A 59 30.99 26.42 13.84
N VAL A 60 31.51 25.32 13.32
CA VAL A 60 30.83 24.43 12.35
C VAL A 60 29.62 23.75 12.98
N SER A 61 29.73 23.25 14.22
CA SER A 61 28.60 22.71 14.98
C SER A 61 27.56 23.77 15.38
N ARG A 62 27.94 25.05 15.32
CA ARG A 62 27.06 26.21 15.53
C ARG A 62 26.52 26.82 14.24
N ILE A 63 26.80 26.29 13.04
CA ILE A 63 26.13 26.74 11.80
C ILE A 63 24.73 26.11 11.76
N PRO A 64 23.65 26.82 12.16
CA PRO A 64 22.33 26.24 12.28
C PRO A 64 21.52 26.81 11.12
N SER A 65 21.78 26.39 9.88
CA SER A 65 21.01 26.94 8.76
C SER A 65 20.96 26.11 7.50
N PHE A 66 22.00 25.38 7.10
CA PHE A 66 21.95 24.73 5.79
C PHE A 66 21.21 23.39 5.78
N GLN A 67 21.52 22.47 6.71
CA GLN A 67 20.79 21.19 6.82
C GLN A 67 19.37 21.42 7.34
N VAL A 68 19.19 22.23 8.39
CA VAL A 68 17.86 22.51 8.98
C VAL A 68 16.92 23.25 8.01
N GLN A 69 17.41 24.15 7.15
CA GLN A 69 16.56 24.78 6.12
C GLN A 69 16.22 23.81 4.98
N ASN A 70 17.17 22.99 4.53
CA ASN A 70 16.90 21.97 3.50
C ASN A 70 15.93 20.91 4.01
N ASP A 71 16.05 20.50 5.27
CA ASP A 71 15.14 19.54 5.92
C ASP A 71 13.75 20.15 6.12
N SER A 72 13.66 21.41 6.58
CA SER A 72 12.38 22.12 6.71
C SER A 72 11.69 22.35 5.36
N LYS A 73 12.46 22.63 4.29
CA LYS A 73 11.93 22.83 2.94
C LYS A 73 11.52 21.51 2.30
N GLN A 74 12.28 20.45 2.50
CA GLN A 74 11.98 19.11 1.99
C GLN A 74 10.77 18.50 2.69
N GLU A 75 10.62 18.70 4.00
CA GLU A 75 9.42 18.31 4.74
C GLU A 75 8.19 19.04 4.21
N LYS A 76 8.29 20.36 3.95
CA LYS A 76 7.17 21.12 3.35
C LYS A 76 6.78 20.60 1.96
N ILE A 77 7.76 20.23 1.12
CA ILE A 77 7.50 19.65 -0.20
C ILE A 77 6.83 18.27 -0.06
N TYR A 78 7.29 17.44 0.87
CA TYR A 78 6.71 16.14 1.14
C TYR A 78 5.26 16.27 1.63
N GLN A 79 4.98 17.19 2.55
CA GLN A 79 3.61 17.46 3.02
C GLN A 79 2.70 17.95 1.89
N GLN A 80 3.20 18.83 1.01
CA GLN A 80 2.45 19.25 -0.18
C GLN A 80 2.17 18.09 -1.14
N LEU A 81 3.12 17.18 -1.35
CA LEU A 81 2.92 15.98 -2.16
C LEU A 81 1.88 15.04 -1.54
N VAL A 82 1.90 14.84 -0.23
CA VAL A 82 0.90 14.03 0.49
C VAL A 82 -0.49 14.66 0.35
N GLN A 83 -0.60 15.98 0.51
CA GLN A 83 -1.85 16.70 0.34
C GLN A 83 -2.36 16.64 -1.10
N MET A 84 -1.51 16.88 -2.09
CA MET A 84 -1.86 16.81 -3.50
C MET A 84 -2.24 15.38 -3.91
N LYS A 85 -1.57 14.37 -3.36
CA LYS A 85 -1.91 12.95 -3.55
C LYS A 85 -3.29 12.64 -2.95
N ALA A 86 -3.59 13.12 -1.75
CA ALA A 86 -4.91 12.94 -1.12
C ALA A 86 -6.03 13.62 -1.94
N GLU A 87 -5.81 14.84 -2.43
CA GLU A 87 -6.77 15.52 -3.31
C GLU A 87 -6.92 14.83 -4.67
N LEU A 88 -5.82 14.31 -5.24
CA LEU A 88 -5.87 13.49 -6.45
C LEU A 88 -6.71 12.23 -6.24
N PHE A 89 -6.57 11.56 -5.09
CA PHE A 89 -7.41 10.43 -4.73
C PHE A 89 -8.89 10.78 -4.57
N ARG A 90 -9.23 12.02 -4.16
CA ARG A 90 -10.63 12.48 -4.10
C ARG A 90 -11.27 12.66 -5.46
N LEU A 91 -10.48 12.92 -6.51
CA LEU A 91 -10.97 13.01 -7.88
C LEU A 91 -11.20 11.63 -8.51
N CYS A 92 -10.56 10.59 -7.97
CA CYS A 92 -10.76 9.24 -8.46
C CYS A 92 -12.14 8.73 -8.06
N ARG A 93 -12.90 8.26 -9.06
CA ARG A 93 -14.13 7.50 -8.83
C ARG A 93 -13.86 6.01 -9.05
N PRO A 94 -13.80 5.20 -7.98
CA PRO A 94 -13.52 3.77 -8.09
C PRO A 94 -14.68 2.95 -8.70
N CYS A 95 -15.90 3.52 -8.74
CA CYS A 95 -17.11 2.88 -9.24
C CYS A 95 -17.77 3.66 -10.39
N PRO A 96 -18.55 3.00 -11.25
CA PRO A 96 -19.36 3.70 -12.25
C PRO A 96 -20.37 4.66 -11.60
N TRP A 97 -20.93 5.57 -12.40
CA TRP A 97 -22.05 6.41 -11.97
C TRP A 97 -23.25 5.54 -11.57
N ASP A 98 -23.97 5.95 -10.52
CA ASP A 98 -25.09 5.21 -9.91
C ASP A 98 -24.71 3.86 -9.25
N TRP A 99 -23.41 3.60 -8.98
CA TRP A 99 -22.94 2.45 -8.21
C TRP A 99 -22.38 2.90 -6.86
N THR A 100 -22.61 2.11 -5.82
CA THR A 100 -22.12 2.37 -4.47
C THR A 100 -20.81 1.64 -4.23
N PHE A 101 -19.79 2.33 -3.71
CA PHE A 101 -18.54 1.71 -3.30
C PHE A 101 -18.64 1.15 -1.87
N LEU A 102 -18.23 -0.09 -1.67
CA LEU A 102 -18.03 -0.71 -0.35
C LEU A 102 -16.92 -1.76 -0.42
N LEU A 103 -15.94 -1.68 0.48
CA LEU A 103 -14.87 -2.68 0.66
C LEU A 103 -14.20 -3.12 -0.66
N GLY A 104 -13.83 -2.16 -1.52
CA GLY A 104 -13.15 -2.47 -2.78
C GLY A 104 -14.05 -3.02 -3.89
N ASN A 105 -15.37 -3.01 -3.71
CA ASN A 105 -16.34 -3.43 -4.69
C ASN A 105 -17.37 -2.33 -4.98
N CYS A 106 -18.02 -2.44 -6.12
CA CYS A 106 -19.08 -1.56 -6.59
C CYS A 106 -20.38 -2.34 -6.67
N TYR A 107 -21.45 -1.75 -6.14
CA TYR A 107 -22.78 -2.35 -6.05
C TYR A 107 -23.80 -1.53 -6.82
N PHE A 108 -24.54 -2.18 -7.70
CA PHE A 108 -25.67 -1.58 -8.41
C PHE A 108 -26.98 -2.13 -7.87
N PHE A 109 -27.88 -1.24 -7.46
CA PHE A 109 -29.21 -1.59 -6.96
C PHE A 109 -30.25 -1.30 -8.04
N SER A 110 -30.88 -2.33 -8.60
CA SER A 110 -31.78 -2.18 -9.74
C SER A 110 -32.96 -1.24 -9.49
N LYS A 111 -33.35 -0.43 -10.48
CA LYS A 111 -34.55 0.45 -10.36
C LYS A 111 -35.84 -0.27 -10.77
N SER A 112 -35.73 -1.43 -11.43
CA SER A 112 -36.83 -2.28 -11.87
C SER A 112 -36.70 -3.69 -11.29
N GLN A 113 -37.69 -4.54 -11.56
CA GLN A 113 -37.74 -5.92 -11.11
C GLN A 113 -37.59 -6.90 -12.29
N ARG A 114 -36.96 -8.04 -12.04
CA ARG A 114 -36.75 -9.15 -12.99
C ARG A 114 -36.86 -10.50 -12.27
N ASN A 115 -37.10 -11.57 -13.02
CA ASN A 115 -36.89 -12.92 -12.51
C ASN A 115 -35.39 -13.20 -12.29
N TRP A 116 -35.06 -14.23 -11.50
CA TRP A 116 -33.68 -14.48 -11.06
C TRP A 116 -32.72 -14.69 -12.24
N ASN A 117 -33.12 -15.52 -13.22
CA ASN A 117 -32.33 -15.79 -14.43
C ASN A 117 -32.04 -14.52 -15.24
N ASN A 118 -33.02 -13.62 -15.38
CA ASN A 118 -32.84 -12.34 -16.09
C ASN A 118 -32.06 -11.33 -15.25
N ALA A 119 -32.07 -11.43 -13.93
CA ALA A 119 -31.22 -10.63 -13.04
C ALA A 119 -29.74 -11.04 -13.15
N VAL A 120 -29.45 -12.35 -13.21
CA VAL A 120 -28.10 -12.87 -13.51
C VAL A 120 -27.58 -12.29 -14.82
N LYS A 121 -28.36 -12.40 -15.90
CA LYS A 121 -28.01 -11.83 -17.21
C LYS A 121 -27.81 -10.32 -17.17
N ALA A 122 -28.68 -9.58 -16.47
CA ALA A 122 -28.58 -8.13 -16.35
C ALA A 122 -27.24 -7.69 -15.71
N CYS A 123 -26.73 -8.44 -14.74
CA CYS A 123 -25.43 -8.14 -14.14
C CYS A 123 -24.28 -8.48 -15.08
N GLN A 124 -24.37 -9.59 -15.81
CA GLN A 124 -23.37 -9.97 -16.81
C GLN A 124 -23.24 -8.94 -17.94
N GLU A 125 -24.37 -8.36 -18.39
CA GLU A 125 -24.41 -7.30 -19.42
C GLU A 125 -23.61 -6.04 -19.04
N VAL A 126 -23.36 -5.81 -17.75
CA VAL A 126 -22.61 -4.66 -17.23
C VAL A 126 -21.27 -5.06 -16.59
N GLU A 127 -20.74 -6.21 -17.02
CA GLU A 127 -19.48 -6.80 -16.56
C GLU A 127 -19.42 -6.97 -15.04
N ALA A 128 -20.54 -7.41 -14.48
CA ALA A 128 -20.72 -7.66 -13.05
C ALA A 128 -21.35 -9.04 -12.82
N GLN A 129 -21.50 -9.39 -11.56
CA GLN A 129 -22.16 -10.63 -11.15
C GLN A 129 -23.38 -10.29 -10.29
N LEU A 130 -24.41 -11.12 -10.33
CA LEU A 130 -25.46 -11.07 -9.33
C LEU A 130 -24.80 -11.32 -7.96
N VAL A 131 -25.09 -10.48 -6.97
CA VAL A 131 -24.21 -10.30 -5.81
C VAL A 131 -23.88 -11.61 -5.08
N ILE A 132 -22.58 -11.84 -4.88
CA ILE A 132 -22.03 -12.92 -4.05
C ILE A 132 -21.51 -12.28 -2.77
N ILE A 133 -22.02 -12.77 -1.64
CA ILE A 133 -21.73 -12.22 -0.32
C ILE A 133 -20.49 -12.92 0.25
N GLN A 134 -19.51 -12.14 0.67
CA GLN A 134 -18.21 -12.66 1.11
C GLN A 134 -17.85 -12.28 2.56
N SER A 135 -18.64 -11.42 3.20
CA SER A 135 -18.41 -11.02 4.60
C SER A 135 -19.70 -10.63 5.33
N ASP A 136 -19.64 -10.67 6.65
CA ASP A 136 -20.74 -10.23 7.53
C ASP A 136 -21.06 -8.73 7.36
N GLU A 137 -20.04 -7.91 7.09
CA GLU A 137 -20.19 -6.47 6.84
C GLU A 137 -20.92 -6.22 5.51
N GLU A 138 -20.56 -6.97 4.46
CA GLU A 138 -21.24 -6.91 3.18
C GLU A 138 -22.71 -7.36 3.31
N GLN A 139 -22.97 -8.50 3.97
CA GLN A 139 -24.33 -8.98 4.23
C GLN A 139 -25.18 -7.89 4.92
N THR A 140 -24.65 -7.27 5.97
CA THR A 140 -25.38 -6.26 6.75
C THR A 140 -25.76 -5.05 5.89
N PHE A 141 -24.81 -4.54 5.09
CA PHE A 141 -25.04 -3.42 4.19
C PHE A 141 -26.11 -3.73 3.13
N LEU A 142 -26.04 -4.91 2.51
CA LEU A 142 -26.98 -5.32 1.46
C LEU A 142 -28.37 -5.61 2.03
N GLN A 143 -28.46 -6.22 3.21
CA GLN A 143 -29.72 -6.48 3.91
C GLN A 143 -30.45 -5.17 4.24
N GLN A 144 -29.75 -4.19 4.82
CA GLN A 144 -30.34 -2.90 5.17
C GLN A 144 -30.86 -2.15 3.94
N THR A 145 -30.07 -2.14 2.86
CA THR A 145 -30.47 -1.48 1.61
C THR A 145 -31.67 -2.17 0.96
N SER A 146 -31.69 -3.51 0.97
CA SER A 146 -32.81 -4.29 0.43
C SER A 146 -34.08 -4.11 1.26
N LYS A 147 -33.97 -4.11 2.61
CA LYS A 147 -35.09 -3.90 3.52
C LYS A 147 -35.83 -2.58 3.25
N ALA A 148 -35.09 -1.51 2.92
CA ALA A 148 -35.68 -0.22 2.59
C ALA A 148 -36.37 -0.18 1.20
N LYS A 149 -36.06 -1.13 0.33
CA LYS A 149 -36.49 -1.13 -1.08
C LYS A 149 -37.57 -2.16 -1.40
N GLY A 150 -37.47 -3.34 -0.80
CA GLY A 150 -38.29 -4.51 -1.09
C GLY A 150 -37.45 -5.75 -1.37
N THR A 151 -38.14 -6.85 -1.64
CA THR A 151 -37.53 -8.14 -1.95
C THR A 151 -36.54 -8.04 -3.11
N THR A 152 -35.34 -8.61 -2.91
CA THR A 152 -34.20 -8.37 -3.80
C THR A 152 -33.38 -9.64 -3.99
N TRP A 153 -33.16 -10.05 -5.24
CA TRP A 153 -32.35 -11.20 -5.61
C TRP A 153 -30.87 -11.04 -5.26
N MET A 154 -30.28 -12.15 -4.82
CA MET A 154 -28.82 -12.34 -4.73
C MET A 154 -28.38 -13.51 -5.61
N GLY A 155 -27.07 -13.63 -5.80
CA GLY A 155 -26.45 -14.65 -6.66
C GLY A 155 -26.39 -16.04 -6.02
N LEU A 156 -27.40 -16.47 -5.27
CA LEU A 156 -27.45 -17.75 -4.56
C LEU A 156 -28.67 -18.55 -5.01
N SER A 157 -28.46 -19.84 -5.28
CA SER A 157 -29.51 -20.79 -5.72
C SER A 157 -29.10 -22.23 -5.45
N ASP A 158 -30.04 -23.15 -5.39
CA ASP A 158 -29.78 -24.60 -5.37
C ASP A 158 -30.33 -25.33 -6.62
N LEU A 159 -30.66 -24.58 -7.68
CA LEU A 159 -31.07 -25.05 -9.02
C LEU A 159 -30.28 -26.24 -9.59
N LYS A 160 -28.99 -26.41 -9.24
CA LYS A 160 -28.17 -27.53 -9.73
C LYS A 160 -28.44 -28.83 -8.98
N LYS A 161 -28.76 -28.73 -7.69
CA LYS A 161 -28.99 -29.85 -6.80
C LYS A 161 -29.71 -29.32 -5.55
N GLU A 162 -30.95 -29.78 -5.38
CA GLU A 162 -31.80 -29.52 -4.22
C GLU A 162 -31.03 -29.56 -2.89
N ALA A 163 -31.31 -28.59 -2.03
CA ALA A 163 -30.67 -28.37 -0.72
C ALA A 163 -29.15 -28.16 -0.76
N THR A 164 -28.57 -27.94 -1.95
CA THR A 164 -27.15 -27.61 -2.14
C THR A 164 -27.01 -26.20 -2.69
N TRP A 165 -26.95 -25.22 -1.79
CA TRP A 165 -26.84 -23.80 -2.11
C TRP A 165 -25.47 -23.43 -2.70
N LEU A 166 -25.48 -22.94 -3.93
CA LEU A 166 -24.32 -22.51 -4.68
C LEU A 166 -24.47 -21.05 -5.12
N TRP A 167 -23.39 -20.29 -5.00
CA TRP A 167 -23.29 -18.97 -5.59
C TRP A 167 -23.19 -19.07 -7.12
N VAL A 168 -23.47 -17.97 -7.82
CA VAL A 168 -23.41 -17.90 -9.30
C VAL A 168 -22.00 -18.14 -9.87
N ASP A 169 -20.94 -18.01 -9.06
CA ASP A 169 -19.56 -18.39 -9.41
C ASP A 169 -19.28 -19.89 -9.19
N GLY A 170 -20.25 -20.63 -8.65
CA GLY A 170 -20.15 -22.06 -8.36
C GLY A 170 -19.59 -22.39 -6.97
N SER A 171 -19.18 -21.41 -6.17
CA SER A 171 -18.72 -21.64 -4.80
C SER A 171 -19.89 -22.05 -3.88
N PRO A 172 -19.67 -22.94 -2.90
CA PRO A 172 -20.72 -23.34 -1.96
C PRO A 172 -20.99 -22.28 -0.90
N LEU A 173 -22.23 -22.24 -0.40
CA LEU A 173 -22.58 -21.41 0.75
C LEU A 173 -21.84 -21.85 2.01
N SER A 174 -21.08 -20.95 2.63
CA SER A 174 -20.27 -21.23 3.82
C SER A 174 -20.90 -20.74 5.14
N PHE A 175 -21.91 -19.89 5.10
CA PHE A 175 -22.56 -19.33 6.28
C PHE A 175 -24.09 -19.35 6.16
N GLN A 176 -24.75 -20.10 7.06
CA GLN A 176 -26.20 -20.34 7.01
C GLN A 176 -27.01 -19.46 7.98
N LYS A 177 -26.35 -18.63 8.79
CA LYS A 177 -26.98 -17.87 9.88
C LYS A 177 -27.95 -16.75 9.44
N TYR A 178 -28.05 -16.48 8.14
CA TYR A 178 -28.83 -15.36 7.61
C TYR A 178 -30.19 -15.75 7.04
N TRP A 179 -30.50 -17.04 6.97
CA TRP A 179 -31.86 -17.48 6.68
C TRP A 179 -32.84 -16.93 7.72
N ASN A 180 -34.00 -16.48 7.25
CA ASN A 180 -35.10 -16.13 8.15
C ASN A 180 -35.56 -17.37 8.93
N ARG A 181 -36.27 -17.13 10.04
CA ARG A 181 -36.84 -18.23 10.82
C ARG A 181 -37.83 -19.02 9.96
N GLY A 182 -37.53 -20.31 9.76
CA GLY A 182 -38.34 -21.20 8.93
C GLY A 182 -37.74 -21.46 7.56
N GLU A 183 -36.70 -20.71 7.16
CA GLU A 183 -36.07 -20.83 5.85
C GLU A 183 -34.74 -21.61 5.89
N PRO A 184 -34.33 -22.21 4.76
CA PRO A 184 -35.12 -22.35 3.52
C PRO A 184 -36.20 -23.44 3.66
N ASN A 185 -37.39 -23.20 3.09
CA ASN A 185 -38.57 -24.05 3.30
C ASN A 185 -39.00 -24.87 2.06
N ASN A 186 -38.46 -24.54 0.89
CA ASN A 186 -38.78 -25.10 -0.43
C ASN A 186 -40.31 -25.24 -0.69
N ILE A 187 -41.10 -24.21 -0.38
CA ILE A 187 -42.56 -24.24 -0.56
C ILE A 187 -42.90 -24.14 -2.06
N GLY A 188 -43.02 -25.31 -2.69
CA GLY A 188 -43.44 -25.45 -4.07
C GLY A 188 -42.35 -25.10 -5.07
N GLU A 189 -41.14 -25.63 -4.84
CA GLU A 189 -39.95 -25.56 -5.71
C GLU A 189 -39.36 -24.14 -5.75
N GLU A 190 -38.77 -23.72 -4.63
CA GLU A 190 -38.19 -22.39 -4.42
C GLU A 190 -36.65 -22.44 -4.47
N ASP A 191 -36.08 -22.35 -5.67
CA ASP A 191 -34.65 -22.64 -5.83
C ASP A 191 -33.72 -21.40 -5.83
N CYS A 192 -34.28 -20.19 -5.64
CA CYS A 192 -33.55 -18.92 -5.77
C CYS A 192 -33.64 -18.05 -4.52
N VAL A 193 -32.54 -17.44 -4.10
CA VAL A 193 -32.50 -16.72 -2.80
C VAL A 193 -32.65 -15.22 -2.95
N GLU A 194 -33.48 -14.65 -2.07
CA GLU A 194 -33.70 -13.22 -1.94
C GLU A 194 -33.35 -12.68 -0.55
N PHE A 195 -33.05 -11.39 -0.48
CA PHE A 195 -33.19 -10.62 0.75
C PHE A 195 -34.68 -10.34 1.00
N SER A 196 -35.19 -10.77 2.15
CA SER A 196 -36.57 -10.56 2.58
C SER A 196 -36.62 -10.17 4.06
N GLY A 197 -37.09 -8.96 4.36
CA GLY A 197 -37.12 -8.43 5.73
C GLY A 197 -35.72 -8.29 6.34
N ASP A 198 -35.45 -9.06 7.39
CA ASP A 198 -34.19 -9.02 8.17
C ASP A 198 -33.21 -10.16 7.83
N GLY A 199 -33.57 -11.04 6.91
CA GLY A 199 -32.74 -12.17 6.49
C GLY A 199 -33.02 -12.58 5.06
N TRP A 200 -32.74 -13.86 4.79
CA TRP A 200 -32.90 -14.48 3.48
C TRP A 200 -34.13 -15.37 3.42
N ASN A 201 -34.68 -15.49 2.22
CA ASN A 201 -35.77 -16.39 1.90
C ASN A 201 -35.43 -17.11 0.58
N ASP A 202 -35.75 -18.39 0.48
CA ASP A 202 -35.80 -19.07 -0.81
C ASP A 202 -37.13 -18.74 -1.47
N SER A 203 -37.11 -18.50 -2.78
CA SER A 203 -38.30 -18.07 -3.51
C SER A 203 -38.29 -18.62 -4.93
N LYS A 204 -39.48 -18.82 -5.49
CA LYS A 204 -39.63 -19.23 -6.91
C LYS A 204 -38.86 -18.29 -7.84
N CYS A 205 -37.98 -18.86 -8.63
CA CYS A 205 -37.06 -18.11 -9.49
C CYS A 205 -37.77 -17.21 -10.51
N GLU A 206 -39.02 -17.51 -10.87
CA GLU A 206 -39.86 -16.77 -11.82
C GLU A 206 -40.41 -15.45 -11.27
N GLN A 207 -40.38 -15.27 -9.95
CA GLN A 207 -40.88 -14.07 -9.28
C GLN A 207 -40.10 -12.82 -9.72
N GLN A 208 -40.82 -11.72 -9.93
CA GLN A 208 -40.21 -10.45 -10.26
C GLN A 208 -39.75 -9.78 -8.96
N LYS A 209 -38.44 -9.54 -8.82
CA LYS A 209 -37.87 -8.86 -7.66
C LYS A 209 -36.78 -7.90 -8.09
N PHE A 210 -36.39 -6.97 -7.22
CA PHE A 210 -35.20 -6.16 -7.46
C PHE A 210 -33.97 -7.06 -7.49
N TRP A 211 -32.81 -6.56 -7.93
CA TRP A 211 -31.56 -7.31 -7.91
C TRP A 211 -30.37 -6.41 -7.64
N ILE A 212 -29.28 -7.02 -7.18
CA ILE A 212 -28.03 -6.32 -6.89
C ILE A 212 -26.89 -6.92 -7.71
N CYS A 213 -26.20 -6.08 -8.48
CA CYS A 213 -24.97 -6.48 -9.15
C CYS A 213 -23.75 -6.04 -8.34
N LYS A 214 -22.70 -6.86 -8.37
CA LYS A 214 -21.39 -6.59 -7.74
C LYS A 214 -20.27 -6.75 -8.76
N LYS A 215 -19.31 -5.83 -8.75
CA LYS A 215 -18.02 -5.97 -9.43
C LYS A 215 -16.90 -5.29 -8.66
N SER A 216 -15.66 -5.68 -8.90
CA SER A 216 -14.51 -5.04 -8.26
C SER A 216 -14.39 -3.57 -8.65
N ALA A 217 -14.03 -2.74 -7.69
CA ALA A 217 -13.72 -1.34 -7.93
C ALA A 217 -12.43 -1.19 -8.75
N VAL A 218 -12.37 -0.14 -9.56
CA VAL A 218 -11.13 0.21 -10.27
C VAL A 218 -10.17 0.87 -9.28
N PRO A 219 -8.94 0.35 -9.11
CA PRO A 219 -7.94 0.97 -8.24
C PRO A 219 -7.62 2.38 -8.71
N CYS A 220 -7.68 3.33 -7.78
CA CYS A 220 -7.11 4.65 -7.99
C CYS A 220 -5.60 4.50 -8.02
N THR A 221 -5.00 4.43 -9.21
CA THR A 221 -3.54 4.42 -9.36
C THR A 221 -3.14 5.72 -10.06
N ALA A 222 -2.04 6.32 -9.60
CA ALA A 222 -1.41 7.38 -10.36
C ALA A 222 -0.69 6.70 -11.55
N SER A 223 -1.09 7.03 -12.78
CA SER A 223 -0.35 6.65 -13.99
C SER A 223 0.95 7.46 -14.12
#